data_AF-A0A8H5MK62-F1
#
_entry.id   AF-A0A8H5MK62-F1
#
_cell.length_a   1.000
_cell.length_b   1.000
_cell.length_c   1.000
_cell.angle_alpha   90.00
_cell.angle_beta   90.00
_cell.angle_gamma   90.00
#
_symmetry.space_group_name_H-M   'P 1'
#
loop_
_entity.id
_entity.type
_entity.pdbx_description
1 polymer ?
#
loop_
_entity_poly.entity_id
_entity_poly.type
_entity_poly.pdbx_seq_one_letter_code
_entity_poly.pdbx_strand_id
1 'polypeptide(L)'
;MFPKRFGVPSDFDADPRAHALTMTDDETRTAGWCFFLRLLRFQLQAIYDPALHFLPRINHYKPPTMSFFRITLHRSAIGLPERTRGVLAALGLRRRMQTVFHPVHPQFAGMILKVKELVRVEEVDRALSKREVKAARTPDPGFYVEKAVPRM
;
A
#
# COMPACT_ATOMS: atom_id res chain seq x y z
N MET A 1 -26.34 -10.88 -32.25
CA MET A 1 -25.57 -10.27 -33.36
C MET A 1 -24.56 -9.29 -32.75
N PHE A 2 -23.34 -9.75 -32.52
CA PHE A 2 -22.19 -8.94 -32.07
C PHE A 2 -21.01 -9.33 -32.96
N PRO A 3 -20.40 -8.40 -33.71
CA PRO A 3 -19.33 -8.73 -34.63
C PRO A 3 -17.94 -8.77 -33.95
N LYS A 4 -17.03 -9.33 -34.73
CA LYS A 4 -15.77 -9.99 -34.40
C LYS A 4 -14.59 -9.03 -34.19
N ARG A 5 -13.59 -9.56 -33.46
CA ARG A 5 -12.12 -9.50 -33.67
C ARG A 5 -11.52 -8.26 -34.38
N PHE A 6 -10.70 -7.54 -33.63
CA PHE A 6 -9.44 -6.93 -34.08
C PHE A 6 -8.37 -7.50 -33.14
N GLY A 7 -7.27 -8.13 -33.56
CA GLY A 7 -6.33 -7.75 -34.60
C GLY A 7 -5.05 -7.30 -33.90
N VAL A 8 -4.23 -8.24 -33.41
CA VAL A 8 -2.94 -7.98 -32.75
C VAL A 8 -1.86 -7.99 -33.84
N PRO A 9 -1.00 -6.96 -33.98
CA PRO A 9 0.15 -7.03 -34.87
C PRO A 9 1.34 -7.71 -34.16
N SER A 10 1.79 -8.80 -34.77
CA SER A 10 3.12 -9.39 -34.65
C SER A 10 4.13 -8.53 -35.40
N ASP A 11 5.21 -8.11 -34.75
CA ASP A 11 6.49 -7.75 -35.38
C ASP A 11 7.44 -7.23 -34.27
N PHE A 12 8.29 -8.08 -33.70
CA PHE A 12 9.56 -7.65 -33.07
C PHE A 12 10.40 -8.89 -32.71
N ASP A 13 10.93 -9.56 -33.74
CA ASP A 13 12.05 -10.50 -33.59
C ASP A 13 12.98 -10.34 -34.80
N ALA A 14 14.07 -9.59 -34.61
CA ALA A 14 15.19 -9.53 -35.57
C ALA A 14 16.50 -9.20 -34.83
N ASP A 15 17.13 -10.27 -34.36
CA ASP A 15 18.57 -10.61 -34.31
C ASP A 15 19.66 -9.50 -34.31
N PRO A 16 20.52 -9.42 -33.28
CA PRO A 16 21.76 -8.65 -33.30
C PRO A 16 23.00 -9.53 -33.47
N ARG A 17 23.16 -10.18 -34.64
CA ARG A 17 24.42 -10.87 -35.01
C ARG A 17 24.82 -10.65 -36.46
N ALA A 18 25.40 -9.49 -36.75
CA ALA A 18 26.34 -9.33 -37.85
C ALA A 18 27.24 -8.12 -37.56
N HIS A 19 28.55 -8.33 -37.59
CA HIS A 19 29.66 -7.40 -37.86
C HIS A 19 30.92 -7.91 -37.13
N ALA A 20 31.44 -9.06 -37.59
CA ALA A 20 32.81 -9.47 -37.33
C ALA A 20 33.66 -8.91 -38.48
N LEU A 21 34.53 -7.96 -38.16
CA LEU A 21 35.57 -7.47 -39.06
C LEU A 21 36.82 -8.36 -38.96
N THR A 22 37.46 -8.46 -40.11
CA THR A 22 38.60 -9.23 -40.55
C THR A 22 39.90 -9.03 -39.75
N MET A 23 40.57 -10.17 -39.48
CA MET A 23 41.99 -10.48 -39.72
C MET A 23 43.03 -9.35 -39.67
N THR A 24 44.08 -9.53 -38.84
CA THR A 24 45.40 -10.01 -39.30
C THR A 24 46.28 -10.37 -38.09
N ASP A 25 46.94 -11.53 -38.21
CA ASP A 25 48.05 -12.02 -37.41
C ASP A 25 49.22 -11.02 -37.35
N ASP A 26 49.93 -10.96 -36.22
CA ASP A 26 51.35 -11.35 -36.08
C ASP A 26 51.92 -10.89 -34.72
N GLU A 27 52.94 -11.60 -34.25
CA GLU A 27 53.84 -11.28 -33.13
C GLU A 27 53.38 -11.54 -31.69
N THR A 28 53.39 -12.84 -31.39
CA THR A 28 53.90 -13.39 -30.14
C THR A 28 55.17 -12.69 -29.61
N ARG A 29 55.29 -12.66 -28.28
CA ARG A 29 56.51 -12.48 -27.44
C ARG A 29 56.76 -11.07 -26.90
N THR A 30 55.96 -10.62 -25.91
CA THR A 30 56.42 -9.84 -24.71
C THR A 30 55.27 -9.24 -23.89
N ALA A 31 54.33 -10.05 -23.38
CA ALA A 31 53.36 -9.51 -22.39
C ALA A 31 52.91 -10.51 -21.31
N GLY A 32 53.63 -11.63 -21.16
CA GLY A 32 53.36 -12.66 -20.15
C GLY A 32 53.51 -12.19 -18.69
N TRP A 33 54.02 -10.98 -18.44
CA TRP A 33 54.22 -10.43 -17.10
C TRP A 33 53.10 -9.47 -16.64
N CYS A 34 52.29 -8.93 -17.56
CA CYS A 34 51.13 -8.09 -17.22
C CYS A 34 49.89 -8.91 -16.84
N PHE A 35 49.78 -10.15 -17.37
CA PHE A 35 48.65 -11.04 -17.08
C PHE A 35 48.72 -11.64 -15.66
N PHE A 36 49.93 -11.90 -15.16
CA PHE A 36 50.16 -12.52 -13.85
C PHE A 36 49.87 -11.56 -12.67
N LEU A 37 50.16 -10.26 -12.82
CA LEU A 37 49.80 -9.23 -11.84
C LEU A 37 48.34 -8.79 -11.91
N ARG A 38 47.65 -9.06 -13.02
CA ARG A 38 46.19 -8.82 -13.13
C ARG A 38 45.37 -9.94 -12.49
N LEU A 39 45.91 -11.16 -12.43
CA LEU A 39 45.31 -12.29 -11.72
C LEU A 39 45.47 -12.20 -10.19
N LEU A 40 46.54 -11.56 -9.69
CA LEU A 40 46.72 -11.31 -8.24
C LEU A 40 45.92 -10.11 -7.71
N ARG A 41 45.30 -9.32 -8.59
CA ARG A 41 44.33 -8.27 -8.20
C ARG A 41 42.88 -8.77 -8.19
N PHE A 42 42.63 -9.99 -8.67
CA PHE A 42 41.31 -10.63 -8.69
C PHE A 42 41.04 -11.52 -7.45
N GLN A 43 42.05 -11.77 -6.61
CA GLN A 43 41.97 -12.60 -5.39
C GLN A 43 42.05 -11.82 -4.06
N LEU A 44 42.01 -10.49 -4.11
CA LEU A 44 41.87 -9.63 -2.92
C LEU A 44 40.73 -8.61 -3.06
N GLN A 45 39.66 -9.04 -3.74
CA GLN A 45 38.44 -8.24 -3.94
C GLN A 45 37.19 -9.06 -3.58
N ALA A 46 37.32 -9.95 -2.58
CA ALA A 46 36.22 -10.76 -2.05
C ALA A 46 36.03 -10.59 -0.53
N ILE A 47 36.70 -9.63 0.11
CA ILE A 47 36.57 -9.36 1.56
C ILE A 47 36.28 -7.87 1.87
N TYR A 48 36.37 -6.97 0.89
CA TYR A 48 35.92 -5.58 1.02
C TYR A 48 34.97 -5.24 -0.13
N ASP A 49 33.75 -5.78 -0.06
CA ASP A 49 32.64 -5.29 -0.86
C ASP A 49 31.68 -4.51 0.07
N PRO A 50 31.93 -3.20 0.33
CA PRO A 50 31.07 -2.39 1.17
C PRO A 50 29.75 -1.95 0.48
N ALA A 51 29.43 -2.48 -0.70
CA ALA A 51 28.30 -2.03 -1.51
C ALA A 51 26.95 -2.71 -1.21
N LEU A 52 26.87 -3.64 -0.24
CA LEU A 52 25.62 -4.34 0.11
C LEU A 52 24.94 -3.87 1.40
N HIS A 53 25.40 -2.80 2.03
CA HIS A 53 24.70 -2.17 3.17
C HIS A 53 24.22 -0.75 2.86
N PHE A 54 23.74 -0.53 1.64
CA PHE A 54 23.06 0.71 1.29
C PHE A 54 21.78 0.45 0.51
N LEU A 55 20.95 -0.47 1.04
CA LEU A 55 19.53 -0.31 0.81
C LEU A 55 19.11 0.96 1.55
N PRO A 56 18.59 2.00 0.88
CA PRO A 56 17.87 3.02 1.60
C PRO A 56 16.72 2.27 2.27
N ARG A 57 16.81 2.08 3.58
CA ARG A 57 15.64 1.82 4.38
C ARG A 57 14.82 3.08 4.27
N ILE A 58 14.05 3.17 3.18
CA ILE A 58 12.94 4.11 3.01
C ILE A 58 11.94 3.73 4.09
N ASN A 59 12.25 4.10 5.34
CA ASN A 59 11.24 4.48 6.28
C ASN A 59 10.50 5.60 5.54
N HIS A 60 9.43 5.21 4.84
CA HIS A 60 8.42 6.12 4.33
C HIS A 60 7.86 6.80 5.57
N TYR A 61 8.56 7.82 6.05
CA TYR A 61 8.04 8.69 7.08
C TYR A 61 7.03 9.56 6.34
N LYS A 62 5.82 9.00 6.17
CA LYS A 62 4.65 9.78 5.77
C LYS A 62 4.58 10.89 6.82
N PRO A 63 4.81 12.16 6.46
CA PRO A 63 4.63 13.24 7.41
C PRO A 63 3.21 13.10 7.96
N PRO A 64 2.97 13.42 9.24
CA PRO A 64 1.64 13.31 9.83
C PRO A 64 0.70 14.30 9.15
N THR A 65 0.19 13.91 7.98
CA THR A 65 -1.07 14.38 7.46
C THR A 65 -2.08 14.12 8.55
N MET A 66 -2.94 15.09 8.85
CA MET A 66 -3.96 14.97 9.90
C MET A 66 -4.97 13.87 9.55
N SER A 67 -4.56 12.62 9.77
CA SER A 67 -5.32 11.42 9.49
C SER A 67 -6.24 11.12 10.66
N PHE A 68 -7.24 10.28 10.39
CA PHE A 68 -8.27 9.91 11.34
C PHE A 68 -8.32 8.39 11.46
N PHE A 69 -8.56 7.90 12.67
CA PHE A 69 -8.96 6.54 12.91
C PHE A 69 -10.44 6.38 12.63
N ARG A 70 -10.77 5.57 11.63
CA ARG A 70 -12.11 5.01 11.44
C ARG A 70 -12.23 3.78 12.32
N ILE A 71 -12.97 3.91 13.41
CA ILE A 71 -13.16 2.85 14.40
C ILE A 71 -14.56 2.27 14.25
N THR A 72 -14.64 0.96 14.07
CA THR A 72 -15.91 0.24 13.95
C THR A 72 -16.03 -0.79 15.06
N LEU A 73 -17.12 -0.77 15.83
CA LEU A 73 -17.37 -1.80 16.83
C LEU A 73 -17.88 -3.09 16.16
N HIS A 74 -17.04 -4.12 16.05
CA HIS A 74 -17.38 -5.37 15.38
C HIS A 74 -18.02 -6.38 16.36
N ARG A 75 -17.48 -6.49 17.58
CA ARG A 75 -18.00 -7.37 18.64
C ARG A 75 -18.66 -6.56 19.76
N SER A 76 -19.68 -7.12 20.41
CA SER A 76 -20.37 -6.46 21.52
C SER A 76 -19.58 -6.58 22.82
N ALA A 77 -19.81 -5.66 23.76
CA ALA A 77 -19.18 -5.66 25.09
C ALA A 77 -20.02 -6.37 26.17
N ILE A 78 -20.90 -7.28 25.77
CA ILE A 78 -21.76 -8.04 26.67
C ILE A 78 -20.87 -8.98 27.49
N GLY A 79 -21.12 -9.07 28.80
CA GLY A 79 -20.30 -9.89 29.70
C GLY A 79 -18.89 -9.37 30.00
N LEU A 80 -18.46 -8.25 29.40
CA LEU A 80 -17.16 -7.64 29.70
C LEU A 80 -17.20 -6.75 30.94
N PRO A 81 -16.05 -6.58 31.62
CA PRO A 81 -15.92 -5.67 32.76
C PRO A 81 -16.32 -4.23 32.44
N GLU A 82 -16.78 -3.50 33.46
CA GLU A 82 -17.21 -2.11 33.33
C GLU A 82 -16.11 -1.19 32.80
N ARG A 83 -14.84 -1.45 33.17
CA ARG A 83 -13.69 -0.69 32.66
C ARG A 83 -13.62 -0.69 31.12
N THR A 84 -13.83 -1.86 30.50
CA THR A 84 -13.82 -2.01 29.03
C THR A 84 -15.02 -1.30 28.41
N ARG A 85 -16.20 -1.38 29.06
CA ARG A 85 -17.40 -0.65 28.62
C ARG A 85 -17.21 0.87 28.72
N GLY A 86 -16.55 1.36 29.76
CA GLY A 86 -16.21 2.76 29.94
C GLY A 86 -15.29 3.29 28.84
N VAL A 87 -14.30 2.51 28.41
CA VAL A 87 -13.43 2.88 27.28
C VAL A 87 -14.22 2.98 25.97
N LEU A 88 -15.12 2.02 25.69
CA LEU A 88 -15.97 2.08 24.51
C LEU A 88 -16.92 3.28 24.53
N ALA A 89 -17.48 3.60 25.70
CA ALA A 89 -18.33 4.77 25.89
C ALA A 89 -17.55 6.08 25.67
N ALA A 90 -16.31 6.17 26.16
CA ALA A 90 -15.42 7.31 25.94
C ALA A 90 -15.05 7.48 24.46
N LEU A 91 -14.87 6.38 23.71
CA LEU A 91 -14.70 6.42 22.25
C LEU A 91 -16.00 6.76 21.50
N GLY A 92 -17.16 6.78 22.16
CA GLY A 92 -18.47 7.06 21.55
C GLY A 92 -19.14 5.85 20.88
N LEU A 93 -18.64 4.64 21.11
CA LEU A 93 -19.16 3.39 20.55
C LEU A 93 -20.21 2.80 21.48
N ARG A 94 -21.49 3.00 21.13
CA ARG A 94 -22.65 2.53 21.92
C ARG A 94 -23.29 1.28 21.34
N ARG A 95 -23.33 1.14 20.00
CA ARG A 95 -24.01 0.03 19.30
C ARG A 95 -23.03 -0.73 18.40
N ARG A 96 -23.31 -2.01 18.15
CA ARG A 96 -22.54 -2.83 17.20
C ARG A 96 -22.65 -2.24 15.79
N MET A 97 -21.60 -2.39 14.99
CA MET A 97 -21.45 -1.84 13.64
C MET A 97 -21.51 -0.30 13.56
N GLN A 98 -21.44 0.38 14.71
CA GLN A 98 -21.29 1.83 14.75
C GLN A 98 -19.86 2.20 14.36
N THR A 99 -19.75 3.20 13.48
CA THR A 99 -18.49 3.76 12.99
C THR A 99 -18.30 5.16 13.56
N VAL A 100 -17.15 5.44 14.16
CA VAL A 100 -16.77 6.75 14.69
C VAL A 100 -15.39 7.12 14.15
N PHE A 101 -15.17 8.42 13.93
CA PHE A 101 -13.91 8.96 13.45
C PHE A 101 -13.27 9.81 14.54
N HIS A 102 -12.01 9.51 14.86
CA HIS A 102 -11.19 10.28 15.82
C HIS A 102 -9.87 10.67 15.17
N PRO A 103 -9.27 11.83 15.49
CA PRO A 103 -7.96 12.18 14.96
C PRO A 103 -6.88 11.20 15.43
N VAL A 104 -5.83 11.03 14.64
CA VAL A 104 -4.67 10.21 15.03
C VAL A 104 -3.90 10.92 16.14
N HIS A 105 -4.24 10.57 17.38
CA HIS A 105 -3.58 11.05 18.60
C HIS A 105 -3.24 9.85 19.50
N PRO A 106 -2.08 9.85 20.20
CA PRO A 106 -1.65 8.74 21.05
C PRO A 106 -2.67 8.36 22.13
N GLN A 107 -3.45 9.32 22.64
CA GLN A 107 -4.50 9.04 23.62
C GLN A 107 -5.60 8.12 23.04
N PHE A 108 -6.04 8.38 21.81
CA PHE A 108 -7.02 7.52 21.14
C PHE A 108 -6.42 6.16 20.80
N ALA A 109 -5.16 6.12 20.34
CA ALA A 109 -4.45 4.87 20.09
C ALA A 109 -4.36 3.99 21.37
N GLY A 110 -4.03 4.58 22.51
CA GLY A 110 -4.00 3.86 23.80
C GLY A 110 -5.36 3.31 24.22
N MET A 111 -6.44 4.07 23.99
CA MET A 111 -7.81 3.59 24.24
C MET A 111 -8.19 2.44 23.31
N ILE A 112 -7.87 2.56 22.02
CA ILE A 112 -8.11 1.53 21.00
C ILE A 112 -7.40 0.22 21.37
N LEU A 113 -6.13 0.28 21.79
CA LEU A 113 -5.35 -0.90 22.16
C LEU A 113 -5.98 -1.69 23.32
N LYS A 114 -6.64 -1.02 24.27
CA LYS A 114 -7.38 -1.67 25.36
C LYS A 114 -8.60 -2.46 24.89
N VAL A 115 -9.20 -2.07 23.74
CA VAL A 115 -10.42 -2.69 23.19
C VAL A 115 -10.20 -3.34 21.83
N LYS A 116 -8.94 -3.62 21.45
CA LYS A 116 -8.53 -4.09 20.12
C LYS A 116 -9.28 -5.34 19.63
N GLU A 117 -9.70 -6.20 20.55
CA GLU A 117 -10.43 -7.44 20.21
C GLU A 117 -11.88 -7.18 19.77
N LEU A 118 -12.44 -6.01 20.10
CA LEU A 118 -13.82 -5.63 19.83
C LEU A 118 -13.96 -4.73 18.60
N VAL A 119 -12.92 -3.97 18.29
CA VAL A 119 -12.96 -2.91 17.28
C VAL A 119 -12.11 -3.26 16.06
N ARG A 120 -12.57 -2.82 14.89
CA ARG A 120 -11.78 -2.77 13.66
C ARG A 120 -11.39 -1.33 13.40
N VAL A 121 -10.11 -1.10 13.10
CA VAL A 121 -9.53 0.23 12.93
C VAL A 121 -8.91 0.33 11.55
N GLU A 122 -9.24 1.42 10.85
CA GLU A 122 -8.68 1.77 9.56
C GLU A 122 -8.21 3.23 9.64
N GLU A 123 -7.03 3.54 9.11
CA GLU A 123 -6.57 4.91 8.98
C GLU A 123 -7.16 5.52 7.70
N VAL A 124 -7.75 6.71 7.82
CA VAL A 124 -8.35 7.44 6.70
C VAL A 124 -7.85 8.88 6.71
N ASP A 125 -7.66 9.48 5.53
CA ASP A 125 -7.14 10.85 5.46
C ASP A 125 -8.18 11.90 5.91
N ARG A 126 -9.49 11.57 5.85
CA ARG A 126 -10.58 12.48 6.22
C ARG A 126 -11.67 11.78 7.05
N ALA A 127 -12.16 12.47 8.08
CA ALA A 127 -13.36 12.08 8.82
C ALA A 127 -14.64 12.37 8.00
N LEU A 128 -15.50 11.34 7.85
CA LEU A 128 -16.80 11.49 7.20
C LEU A 128 -17.85 11.97 8.21
N SER A 129 -18.67 12.94 7.81
CA SER A 129 -19.82 13.39 8.57
C SER A 129 -20.93 12.33 8.59
N LYS A 130 -21.81 12.39 9.60
CA LYS A 130 -22.95 11.45 9.72
C LYS A 130 -23.87 11.43 8.48
N ARG A 131 -24.01 12.58 7.80
CA ARG A 131 -24.81 12.70 6.58
C ARG A 131 -24.14 11.98 5.42
N GLU A 132 -22.83 12.20 5.22
CA GLU A 132 -22.04 11.52 4.18
C GLU A 132 -22.01 10.00 4.39
N VAL A 133 -21.81 9.55 5.64
CA VAL A 133 -21.86 8.11 5.98
C VAL A 133 -23.24 7.51 5.69
N LYS A 134 -24.32 8.25 5.95
CA LYS A 134 -25.68 7.78 5.64
C LYS A 134 -25.92 7.75 4.13
N ALA A 135 -25.51 8.80 3.41
CA ALA A 135 -25.65 8.90 1.96
C ALA A 135 -24.93 7.75 1.25
N ALA A 136 -23.69 7.45 1.65
CA ALA A 136 -22.91 6.34 1.09
C ALA A 136 -23.52 4.95 1.31
N ARG A 137 -24.42 4.81 2.29
CA ARG A 137 -25.16 3.55 2.57
C ARG A 137 -26.53 3.51 1.92
N THR A 138 -27.03 4.64 1.43
CA THR A 138 -28.36 4.73 0.86
C THR A 138 -28.26 4.33 -0.61
N PRO A 139 -28.94 3.25 -1.05
CA PRO A 139 -28.96 2.86 -2.45
C PRO A 139 -29.78 3.85 -3.28
N ASP A 140 -29.67 3.77 -4.60
CA ASP A 140 -30.52 4.54 -5.49
C ASP A 140 -32.00 4.17 -5.27
N PRO A 141 -32.91 5.15 -5.14
CA PRO A 141 -34.31 4.90 -4.82
C PRO A 141 -35.04 4.03 -5.83
N GLY A 142 -34.62 4.04 -7.10
CA GLY A 142 -35.23 3.24 -8.18
C GLY A 142 -36.59 3.76 -8.68
N PHE A 143 -37.07 4.91 -8.18
CA PHE A 143 -38.28 5.57 -8.66
C PHE A 143 -38.06 7.08 -8.76
N TYR A 144 -38.83 7.74 -9.62
CA TYR A 144 -38.92 9.19 -9.68
C TYR A 144 -40.39 9.61 -9.48
N VAL A 145 -40.62 10.71 -8.77
CA VAL A 145 -41.97 11.25 -8.52
C VAL A 145 -42.24 12.32 -9.55
N GLU A 146 -43.17 12.06 -10.47
CA GLU A 146 -43.49 12.98 -11.57
C GLU A 146 -44.18 14.26 -11.08
N LYS A 147 -45.30 14.12 -10.38
CA LYS A 147 -46.03 15.24 -9.76
C LYS A 147 -46.67 14.78 -8.47
N ALA A 148 -46.43 15.53 -7.39
CA ALA A 148 -47.13 15.30 -6.12
C ALA A 148 -48.54 15.89 -6.20
N VAL A 149 -49.55 15.09 -5.83
CA VAL A 149 -50.92 15.59 -5.67
C VAL A 149 -50.96 16.49 -4.42
N PRO A 150 -51.47 17.73 -4.50
CA PRO A 150 -51.60 18.58 -3.31
C PRO A 150 -52.51 17.91 -2.29
N ARG A 151 -52.08 17.85 -1.03
CA ARG A 151 -52.92 17.37 0.06
C ARG A 151 -53.90 18.50 0.41
N MET A 152 -55.20 18.25 0.17
CA MET A 152 -56.32 19.09 0.65
C MET A 152 -56.49 18.99 2.15
#